data_AF-A0A9D5VPG1-F1
#
_entry.id   AF-A0A9D5VPG1-F1
#
_cell.length_a   1.000
_cell.length_b   1.000
_cell.length_c   1.000
_cell.angle_alpha   90.00
_cell.angle_beta   90.00
_cell.angle_gamma   90.00
#
_symmetry.space_group_name_H-M   'P 1'
#
loop_
_entity.id
_entity.type
_entity.pdbx_description
1 polymer ?
#
loop_
_entity_poly.entity_id
_entity_poly.type
_entity_poly.pdbx_seq_one_letter_code
_entity_poly.pdbx_strand_id
1 'polypeptide(L)'
;MHDLIKKNGIEITEVVTIKKKIVLPTKADEEAKVAKYNSLVAYNRLKDVIKKHSEYIDIKGNKSSGAKGLMLQINRRVKDKIGHSIQELYEAGKIESLNAMVRKISDIITIGEEQNKLRAEIKKQIYSFIDKYCEVMEIGKLRVKAEGNGY
;
A
#
# COMPACT_ATOMS: atom_id res chain seq x y z
N MET A 1 -31.19 1.99 56.87
CA MET A 1 -29.98 1.37 57.43
C MET A 1 -29.79 0.04 56.73
N HIS A 2 -28.75 -0.11 55.91
CA HIS A 2 -28.34 -1.40 55.35
C HIS A 2 -26.85 -1.58 55.66
N ASP A 3 -26.54 -2.70 56.31
CA ASP A 3 -25.21 -3.04 56.81
C ASP A 3 -24.21 -3.32 55.68
N LEU A 4 -23.01 -2.76 55.84
CA LEU A 4 -21.85 -3.03 55.00
C LEU A 4 -21.15 -4.31 55.49
N ILE A 5 -21.22 -5.39 54.71
CA ILE A 5 -20.39 -6.58 54.93
C ILE A 5 -18.98 -6.29 54.40
N LYS A 6 -18.04 -5.95 55.30
CA LYS A 6 -16.61 -5.91 55.00
C LYS A 6 -16.01 -7.30 55.15
N LYS A 7 -15.59 -7.91 54.04
CA LYS A 7 -14.55 -8.94 54.06
C LYS A 7 -13.65 -8.75 52.83
N ASN A 8 -12.36 -8.51 53.08
CA ASN A 8 -11.27 -8.51 52.10
C ASN A 8 -11.25 -7.40 51.03
N GLY A 9 -11.43 -6.14 51.44
CA GLY A 9 -10.77 -5.00 50.77
C GLY A 9 -11.07 -4.71 49.29
N ILE A 10 -12.10 -5.32 48.70
CA ILE A 10 -12.52 -5.02 47.33
C ILE A 10 -13.91 -4.40 47.39
N GLU A 11 -13.95 -3.08 47.29
CA GLU A 11 -15.17 -2.34 46.98
C GLU A 11 -15.53 -2.63 45.51
N ILE A 12 -16.49 -3.54 45.29
CA ILE A 12 -17.07 -3.72 43.95
C ILE A 12 -18.13 -2.65 43.78
N THR A 13 -17.69 -1.45 43.44
CA THR A 13 -18.57 -0.33 43.07
C THR A 13 -18.64 -0.28 41.54
N GLU A 14 -19.87 -0.32 41.03
CA GLU A 14 -20.27 -0.13 39.63
C GLU A 14 -20.00 -1.28 38.64
N VAL A 15 -21.08 -2.00 38.33
CA VAL A 15 -21.23 -2.66 37.03
C VAL A 15 -21.38 -1.57 35.96
N VAL A 16 -20.25 -1.09 35.43
CA VAL A 16 -20.23 -0.17 34.29
C VAL A 16 -20.76 -0.92 33.06
N THR A 17 -22.05 -0.77 32.80
CA THR A 17 -22.66 -1.27 31.57
C THR A 17 -22.23 -0.34 30.44
N ILE A 18 -21.11 -0.65 29.79
CA ILE A 18 -20.66 0.06 28.59
C ILE A 18 -21.67 -0.23 27.47
N LYS A 19 -22.69 0.62 27.32
CA LYS A 19 -23.56 0.61 26.14
C LYS A 19 -22.74 1.05 24.93
N LYS A 20 -22.07 0.09 24.29
CA LYS A 20 -21.35 0.32 23.03
C LYS A 20 -22.39 0.74 21.98
N LYS A 21 -22.41 2.03 21.64
CA LYS A 21 -23.25 2.56 20.56
C LYS A 21 -22.87 1.82 19.28
N ILE A 22 -23.79 1.00 18.76
CA ILE A 22 -23.61 0.33 17.48
C ILE A 22 -23.67 1.41 16.40
N VAL A 23 -22.51 1.89 15.97
CA VAL A 23 -22.41 2.76 14.80
C VAL A 23 -22.43 1.84 13.59
N LEU A 24 -23.54 1.87 12.85
CA LEU A 24 -23.64 1.17 11.58
C LEU A 24 -22.64 1.80 10.59
N PRO A 25 -21.88 1.00 9.84
CA PRO A 25 -20.95 1.52 8.85
C PRO A 25 -21.69 2.36 7.82
N THR A 26 -21.10 3.49 7.45
CA THR A 26 -21.62 4.31 6.35
C THR A 26 -21.15 3.74 5.01
N LYS A 27 -21.81 4.09 3.90
CA LYS A 27 -21.34 3.70 2.55
C LYS A 27 -19.89 4.12 2.29
N ALA A 28 -19.49 5.30 2.78
CA ALA A 28 -18.11 5.78 2.69
C ALA A 28 -17.12 4.87 3.45
N ASP A 29 -17.53 4.32 4.61
CA ASP A 29 -16.72 3.36 5.36
C ASP A 29 -16.58 2.02 4.63
N GLU A 30 -17.62 1.59 3.92
CA GLU A 30 -17.60 0.37 3.11
C GLU A 30 -16.71 0.54 1.88
N GLU A 31 -16.83 1.64 1.16
CA GLU A 31 -15.98 1.98 0.01
C GLU A 31 -14.49 2.06 0.41
N ALA A 32 -14.18 2.68 1.54
CA ALA A 32 -12.81 2.75 2.07
C ALA A 32 -12.27 1.36 2.44
N LYS A 33 -13.10 0.48 3.02
CA LYS A 33 -12.73 -0.91 3.32
C LYS A 33 -12.46 -1.71 2.04
N VAL A 34 -13.30 -1.55 1.02
CA VAL A 34 -13.11 -2.20 -0.29
C VAL A 34 -11.83 -1.71 -0.95
N ALA A 35 -11.56 -0.40 -0.94
CA ALA A 35 -10.32 0.17 -1.45
C ALA A 35 -9.09 -0.39 -0.72
N LYS A 36 -9.14 -0.47 0.62
CA LYS A 36 -8.08 -1.09 1.43
C LYS A 36 -7.83 -2.55 1.04
N TYR A 37 -8.89 -3.34 0.89
CA TYR A 37 -8.77 -4.73 0.48
C TYR A 37 -8.14 -4.87 -0.91
N ASN A 38 -8.60 -4.08 -1.88
CA ASN A 38 -8.07 -4.10 -3.24
C ASN A 38 -6.59 -3.68 -3.32
N SER A 39 -6.17 -2.69 -2.53
CA SER A 39 -4.75 -2.31 -2.41
C SER A 39 -3.89 -3.45 -1.86
N LEU A 40 -4.39 -4.19 -0.87
CA LEU A 40 -3.70 -5.38 -0.35
C LEU A 40 -3.59 -6.50 -1.39
N VAL A 41 -4.65 -6.72 -2.17
CA VAL A 41 -4.63 -7.68 -3.29
C VAL A 41 -3.59 -7.29 -4.33
N ALA A 42 -3.57 -6.01 -4.75
CA ALA A 42 -2.58 -5.50 -5.69
C ALA A 42 -1.15 -5.67 -5.16
N TYR A 43 -0.92 -5.33 -3.89
CA TYR A 43 0.38 -5.53 -3.23
C TYR A 43 0.82 -7.00 -3.26
N ASN A 44 -0.08 -7.92 -2.92
CA ASN A 44 0.25 -9.35 -2.89
C ASN A 44 0.56 -9.90 -4.29
N ARG A 45 -0.18 -9.48 -5.33
CA ARG A 45 0.13 -9.83 -6.72
C ARG A 45 1.54 -9.39 -7.12
N LEU A 46 1.91 -8.15 -6.82
CA LEU A 46 3.25 -7.64 -7.12
C LEU A 46 4.32 -8.42 -6.34
N LYS A 47 4.06 -8.72 -5.07
CA LYS A 47 4.95 -9.51 -4.22
C LYS A 47 5.16 -10.92 -4.79
N ASP A 48 4.12 -11.57 -5.27
CA ASP A 48 4.20 -12.92 -5.83
C ASP A 48 4.97 -12.94 -7.15
N VAL A 49 4.74 -11.96 -8.03
CA VAL A 49 5.53 -11.76 -9.26
C VAL A 49 7.00 -11.53 -8.91
N ILE A 50 7.30 -10.57 -8.03
CA ILE A 50 8.69 -10.31 -7.63
C ILE A 50 9.32 -11.55 -7.00
N LYS A 51 8.59 -12.33 -6.20
CA LYS A 51 9.10 -13.57 -5.59
C LYS A 51 9.40 -14.63 -6.65
N LYS A 52 8.48 -14.85 -7.60
CA LYS A 52 8.66 -15.79 -8.72
C LYS A 52 9.90 -15.43 -9.56
N HIS A 53 10.16 -14.13 -9.68
CA HIS A 53 11.23 -13.55 -10.47
C HIS A 53 12.40 -13.05 -9.61
N SER A 54 12.51 -13.53 -8.36
CA SER A 54 13.49 -13.03 -7.37
C SER A 54 14.86 -13.68 -7.42
N GLU A 55 14.96 -14.87 -8.01
CA GLU A 55 16.18 -15.67 -8.10
C GLU A 55 16.96 -15.41 -9.41
N TYR A 56 16.84 -14.20 -9.97
CA TYR A 56 17.52 -13.88 -11.21
C TYR A 56 18.99 -13.54 -10.95
N ILE A 57 19.87 -14.33 -11.58
CA ILE A 57 21.32 -14.19 -11.52
C ILE A 57 21.70 -13.05 -12.49
N ASP A 58 22.44 -12.04 -12.02
CA ASP A 58 22.94 -10.99 -12.92
C ASP A 58 23.99 -11.56 -13.91
N ILE A 59 24.36 -10.80 -14.95
CA ILE A 59 25.38 -11.26 -15.92
C ILE A 59 26.75 -11.58 -15.30
N LYS A 60 26.98 -11.23 -14.03
CA LYS A 60 28.22 -11.48 -13.30
C LYS A 60 28.08 -12.65 -12.31
N GLY A 61 26.96 -13.39 -12.33
CA GLY A 61 26.74 -14.52 -11.43
C GLY A 61 26.31 -14.14 -10.01
N ASN A 62 26.11 -12.86 -9.71
CA ASN A 62 25.82 -12.40 -8.35
C ASN A 62 24.32 -12.41 -8.06
N LYS A 63 23.94 -12.93 -6.89
CA LYS A 63 22.59 -12.76 -6.34
C LYS A 63 22.39 -11.29 -5.98
N SER A 64 21.73 -10.55 -6.86
CA SER A 64 21.35 -9.16 -6.62
C SER A 64 20.38 -9.06 -5.43
N SER A 65 20.43 -7.93 -4.70
CA SER A 65 19.52 -7.54 -3.59
C SER A 65 18.16 -8.26 -3.65
N GLY A 66 17.84 -9.09 -2.66
CA GLY A 66 16.72 -10.03 -2.75
C GLY A 66 15.36 -9.39 -3.04
N ALA A 67 14.35 -10.21 -3.36
CA ALA A 67 12.95 -9.83 -3.64
C ALA A 67 12.43 -8.62 -2.83
N LYS A 68 12.75 -8.62 -1.53
CA LYS A 68 12.39 -7.57 -0.57
C LYS A 68 12.91 -6.18 -0.99
N GLY A 69 14.15 -6.08 -1.48
CA GLY A 69 14.77 -4.82 -1.87
C GLY A 69 14.10 -4.16 -3.07
N LEU A 70 13.75 -4.95 -4.09
CA LEU A 70 13.01 -4.44 -5.26
C LEU A 70 11.62 -3.96 -4.86
N MET A 71 10.92 -4.73 -4.03
CA MET A 71 9.60 -4.38 -3.53
C MET A 71 9.61 -3.08 -2.71
N LEU A 72 10.58 -2.92 -1.81
CA LEU A 72 10.78 -1.70 -1.02
C LEU A 72 11.02 -0.48 -1.92
N GLN A 73 11.84 -0.66 -2.95
CA GLN A 73 12.18 0.40 -3.89
C GLN A 73 10.98 0.83 -4.76
N ILE A 74 10.17 -0.10 -5.23
CA ILE A 74 8.94 0.20 -5.97
C ILE A 74 7.96 0.94 -5.08
N ASN A 75 7.71 0.45 -3.86
CA ASN A 75 6.81 1.12 -2.91
C ASN A 75 7.29 2.54 -2.56
N ARG A 76 8.59 2.73 -2.36
CA ARG A 76 9.17 4.06 -2.12
C ARG A 76 8.91 4.98 -3.29
N ARG A 77 9.17 4.53 -4.53
CA ARG A 77 8.97 5.36 -5.73
C ARG A 77 7.49 5.72 -5.93
N VAL A 78 6.58 4.78 -5.71
CA VAL A 78 5.13 5.04 -5.74
C VAL A 78 4.74 6.05 -4.67
N LYS A 79 5.22 5.89 -3.43
CA LYS A 79 4.95 6.82 -2.32
C LYS A 79 5.49 8.21 -2.61
N ASP A 80 6.68 8.34 -3.18
CA ASP A 80 7.27 9.63 -3.56
C ASP A 80 6.41 10.38 -4.59
N LYS A 81 5.71 9.65 -5.46
CA LYS A 81 4.88 10.22 -6.54
C LYS A 81 3.41 10.43 -6.17
N ILE A 82 2.84 9.56 -5.33
CA ILE A 82 1.41 9.54 -5.01
C ILE A 82 1.12 9.99 -3.56
N GLY A 83 2.16 10.13 -2.73
CA GLY A 83 2.04 10.45 -1.29
C GLY A 83 1.75 9.22 -0.41
N HIS A 84 1.30 8.10 -1.01
CA HIS A 84 0.93 6.86 -0.32
C HIS A 84 1.66 5.67 -0.93
N SER A 85 2.01 4.68 -0.09
CA SER A 85 2.47 3.39 -0.61
C SER A 85 1.31 2.59 -1.22
N ILE A 86 1.62 1.54 -1.99
CA ILE A 86 0.62 0.65 -2.59
C ILE A 86 -0.31 0.05 -1.53
N GLN A 87 0.18 -0.23 -0.32
CA GLN A 87 -0.61 -0.80 0.78
C GLN A 87 -1.51 0.20 1.50
N GLU A 88 -1.19 1.50 1.39
CA GLU A 88 -1.82 2.60 2.13
C GLU A 88 -2.81 3.38 1.27
N LEU A 89 -3.06 2.96 0.03
CA LEU A 89 -3.98 3.64 -0.87
C LEU A 89 -5.42 3.21 -0.54
N TYR A 90 -6.14 4.10 0.14
CA TYR A 90 -7.51 3.85 0.63
C TYR A 90 -8.59 4.63 -0.13
N GLU A 91 -8.21 5.34 -1.19
CA GLU A 91 -9.15 6.12 -2.00
C GLU A 91 -9.79 5.24 -3.08
N ALA A 92 -11.09 5.01 -2.98
CA ALA A 92 -11.85 4.19 -3.93
C ALA A 92 -11.69 4.66 -5.39
N GLY A 93 -11.67 5.97 -5.64
CA GLY A 93 -11.48 6.53 -6.98
C GLY A 93 -10.09 6.31 -7.61
N LYS A 94 -9.09 5.89 -6.82
CA LYS A 94 -7.71 5.64 -7.29
C LYS A 94 -7.37 4.16 -7.39
N ILE A 95 -8.32 3.26 -7.04
CA ILE A 95 -8.08 1.83 -6.93
C ILE A 95 -7.85 1.16 -8.28
N GLU A 96 -8.58 1.59 -9.31
CA GLU A 96 -8.43 1.05 -10.67
C GLU A 96 -7.08 1.45 -11.25
N SER A 97 -6.68 2.70 -11.03
CA SER A 97 -5.37 3.22 -11.45
C SER A 97 -4.22 2.50 -10.77
N LEU A 98 -4.35 2.22 -9.46
CA LEU A 98 -3.37 1.42 -8.73
C LEU A 98 -3.26 0.00 -9.29
N ASN A 99 -4.40 -0.66 -9.54
CA ASN A 99 -4.42 -2.00 -10.12
C ASN A 99 -3.80 -2.02 -11.52
N ALA A 100 -4.09 -1.04 -12.36
CA ALA A 100 -3.50 -0.90 -13.69
C ALA A 100 -1.99 -0.69 -13.61
N MET A 101 -1.53 0.18 -12.71
CA MET A 101 -0.10 0.40 -12.46
C MET A 101 0.59 -0.89 -12.04
N VAL A 102 0.06 -1.58 -11.03
CA VAL A 102 0.63 -2.82 -10.52
C VAL A 102 0.67 -3.90 -11.61
N ARG A 103 -0.40 -4.05 -12.38
CA ARG A 103 -0.44 -5.01 -13.50
C ARG A 103 0.67 -4.71 -14.51
N LYS A 104 0.84 -3.45 -14.89
CA LYS A 104 1.87 -3.08 -15.87
C LYS A 104 3.29 -3.24 -15.33
N ILE A 105 3.52 -2.96 -14.05
CA ILE A 105 4.81 -3.26 -13.39
C ILE A 105 5.09 -4.77 -13.45
N SER A 106 4.09 -5.59 -13.13
CA SER A 106 4.21 -7.04 -13.21
C SER A 106 4.55 -7.50 -14.64
N ASP A 107 3.88 -6.95 -15.66
CA ASP A 107 4.16 -7.26 -17.07
C ASP A 107 5.61 -6.89 -17.45
N ILE A 108 6.10 -5.72 -17.00
CA ILE A 108 7.49 -5.29 -17.26
C ILE A 108 8.50 -6.27 -16.66
N ILE A 109 8.22 -6.80 -15.46
CA ILE A 109 9.07 -7.81 -14.81
C ILE A 109 9.06 -9.10 -15.63
N THR A 110 7.88 -9.65 -15.92
CA THR A 110 7.72 -10.92 -16.64
C THR A 110 8.36 -10.84 -18.04
N ILE A 111 8.01 -9.83 -18.84
CA ILE A 111 8.53 -9.67 -20.20
C ILE A 111 10.03 -9.40 -20.18
N GLY A 112 10.51 -8.60 -19.22
CA GLY A 112 11.93 -8.32 -19.07
C GLY A 112 12.73 -9.58 -18.81
N GLU A 113 12.20 -10.48 -17.99
CA GLU A 113 12.80 -11.78 -17.71
C GLU A 113 12.77 -12.72 -18.92
N GLU A 114 11.63 -12.83 -19.61
CA GLU A 114 11.50 -13.62 -20.85
C GLU A 114 12.48 -13.16 -21.93
N GLN A 115 12.82 -11.88 -21.94
CA GLN A 115 13.78 -11.27 -22.86
C GLN A 115 15.24 -11.31 -22.36
N ASN A 116 15.51 -11.98 -21.23
CA ASN A 116 16.84 -12.03 -20.59
C ASN A 116 17.45 -10.64 -20.34
N LYS A 117 16.62 -9.63 -20.08
CA LYS A 117 17.11 -8.27 -19.78
C LYS A 117 17.82 -8.24 -18.44
N LEU A 118 18.77 -7.32 -18.34
CA LEU A 118 19.40 -7.03 -17.05
C LEU A 118 18.37 -6.47 -16.09
N ARG A 119 18.46 -6.87 -14.82
CA ARG A 119 17.64 -6.32 -13.74
C ARG A 119 17.69 -4.78 -13.68
N ALA A 120 18.85 -4.19 -13.97
CA ALA A 120 19.00 -2.74 -14.02
C ALA A 120 18.09 -2.12 -15.11
N GLU A 121 17.92 -2.79 -16.24
CA GLU A 121 17.05 -2.36 -17.34
C GLU A 121 15.58 -2.52 -16.98
N ILE A 122 15.18 -3.68 -16.44
CA ILE A 122 13.82 -3.91 -15.95
C ILE A 122 13.45 -2.86 -14.90
N LYS A 123 14.35 -2.61 -13.93
CA LYS A 123 14.18 -1.58 -12.91
C LYS A 123 14.02 -0.19 -13.51
N LYS A 124 14.86 0.17 -14.49
CA LYS A 124 14.77 1.45 -15.21
C LYS A 124 13.43 1.58 -15.93
N GLN A 125 12.92 0.51 -16.53
CA GLN A 125 11.61 0.49 -17.19
C GLN A 125 10.47 0.66 -16.19
N ILE A 126 10.51 -0.04 -15.05
CA ILE A 126 9.53 0.12 -13.97
C ILE A 126 9.50 1.57 -13.47
N TYR A 127 10.66 2.17 -13.21
CA TYR A 127 10.72 3.54 -12.70
C TYR A 127 10.24 4.55 -13.73
N SER A 128 10.67 4.42 -14.98
CA SER A 128 10.20 5.29 -16.06
C SER A 128 8.69 5.16 -16.26
N PHE A 129 8.14 3.95 -16.12
CA PHE A 129 6.70 3.72 -16.17
C PHE A 129 5.98 4.41 -15.00
N ILE A 130 6.41 4.20 -13.76
CA ILE A 130 5.80 4.83 -12.58
C ILE A 130 5.80 6.35 -12.72
N ASP A 131 6.93 6.94 -13.13
CA ASP A 131 7.07 8.38 -13.31
C ASP A 131 6.07 8.92 -14.35
N LYS A 132 6.06 8.33 -15.56
CA LYS A 132 5.14 8.73 -16.64
C LYS A 132 3.67 8.51 -16.27
N TYR A 133 3.36 7.38 -15.63
CA TYR A 133 2.00 7.07 -15.22
C TYR A 133 1.48 8.10 -14.22
N CYS A 134 2.31 8.51 -13.26
CA CYS A 134 1.93 9.53 -12.28
C CYS A 134 1.83 10.94 -12.88
N GLU A 135 2.65 11.26 -13.90
CA GLU A 135 2.57 12.52 -14.64
C GLU A 135 1.26 12.64 -15.44
N VAL A 136 0.89 11.59 -16.18
CA VAL A 136 -0.33 11.56 -17.02
C VAL A 136 -1.59 11.59 -16.18
N MET A 137 -1.59 10.92 -15.03
CA MET A 137 -2.76 10.87 -14.14
C MET A 137 -2.94 12.17 -13.32
N GLU A 138 -2.06 13.17 -13.47
CA GLU A 138 -2.02 14.41 -12.67
C GLU A 138 -2.03 14.22 -11.14
N ILE A 139 -1.73 13.01 -10.67
CA ILE A 139 -1.80 12.62 -9.24
C ILE A 139 -0.85 13.48 -8.38
N GLY A 140 0.20 14.06 -8.97
CA GLY A 140 1.15 14.95 -8.30
C GLY A 140 0.81 16.45 -8.31
N LYS A 141 -0.15 16.93 -9.11
CA LYS A 141 -0.43 18.39 -9.22
C LYS A 141 -1.23 18.97 -8.06
N LEU A 142 -1.81 18.14 -7.20
CA LEU A 142 -2.53 18.60 -6.01
C LEU A 142 -1.60 19.08 -4.87
N ARG A 143 -0.32 18.70 -4.88
CA ARG A 143 0.60 19.04 -3.78
C ARG A 143 1.13 20.48 -3.86
N VAL A 144 1.23 21.07 -5.05
CA VAL A 144 1.81 22.42 -5.23
C VAL A 144 0.80 23.53 -4.93
N LYS A 145 -0.52 23.25 -5.01
CA LYS A 145 -1.54 24.28 -4.72
C LYS A 145 -1.90 24.42 -3.24
N ALA A 146 -1.59 23.44 -2.39
CA ALA A 146 -1.93 23.48 -0.97
C ALA A 146 -0.93 24.31 -0.12
N GLU A 147 0.29 24.55 -0.61
CA GLU A 147 1.33 25.30 0.12
C GLU A 147 1.49 26.76 -0.37
N GLY A 148 0.61 27.22 -1.28
CA GLY A 148 0.75 28.51 -1.98
C GLY A 148 -0.25 29.62 -1.64
N ASN A 149 -1.11 29.45 -0.62
CA ASN A 149 -2.02 30.51 -0.15
C ASN A 149 -1.63 30.96 1.25
N GLY A 150 -0.51 31.68 1.32
CA GLY A 150 -0.07 32.46 2.47
C GLY A 150 0.41 33.82 1.98
N TYR A 151 -0.53 34.65 1.54
CA TYR A 151 -0.36 36.09 1.39
C TYR A 151 -1.60 36.78 1.97
#